data_AF-A0A8I0GX02-F1
#
_entry.id   AF-A0A8I0GX02-F1
#
_cell.length_a   1.000
_cell.length_b   1.000
_cell.length_c   1.000
_cell.angle_alpha   90.00
_cell.angle_beta   90.00
_cell.angle_gamma   90.00
#
_symmetry.space_group_name_H-M   'P 1'
#
loop_
_entity.id
_entity.type
_entity.pdbx_description
1 polymer ?
#
loop_
_entity_poly.entity_id
_entity_poly.type
_entity_poly.pdbx_seq_one_letter_code
_entity_poly.pdbx_strand_id
1 'polypeptide(L)' 'MSAVVLQFPVDNAARANGAGLAVAIAAKRMGYAAHHIARAAALARREVLDGRKSAGRAASDMTRTLARAARGNGGDAA' A
#
# COMPACT_ATOMS: atom_id res chain seq x y z
N MET A 1 -36.76 -2.32 -10.70
CA MET A 1 -35.99 -2.49 -9.45
C MET A 1 -34.93 -1.41 -9.38
N SER A 2 -35.01 -0.50 -8.41
CA SER A 2 -34.06 0.60 -8.23
C SER A 2 -32.98 0.18 -7.22
N ALA A 3 -31.71 0.27 -7.58
CA ALA A 3 -30.61 -0.02 -6.67
C ALA A 3 -30.42 1.17 -5.72
N VAL A 4 -30.75 0.99 -4.44
CA VAL A 4 -30.46 1.97 -3.39
C VAL A 4 -28.96 1.90 -3.10
N VAL A 5 -28.20 2.89 -3.57
CA VAL A 5 -26.79 3.03 -3.24
C VAL A 5 -26.70 3.58 -1.81
N LEU A 6 -26.40 2.71 -0.85
CA LEU A 6 -26.11 3.12 0.52
C LEU A 6 -24.74 3.83 0.55
N GLN A 7 -24.77 5.15 0.67
CA GLN A 7 -23.57 5.96 0.77
C GLN A 7 -23.06 5.92 2.22
N PHE A 8 -22.26 4.91 2.53
CA PHE A 8 -21.58 4.84 3.82
C PHE A 8 -20.53 5.96 3.89
N PRO A 9 -20.46 6.71 5.01
CA PRO A 9 -19.42 7.71 5.19
C PRO A 9 -18.06 7.00 5.18
N VAL A 10 -17.28 7.29 4.15
CA VAL A 10 -15.96 6.70 3.94
C VAL A 10 -14.92 7.73 4.34
N ASP A 11 -14.35 7.56 5.53
CA ASP A 11 -13.22 8.36 5.96
C ASP A 11 -11.99 7.97 5.11
N ASN A 12 -11.70 8.82 4.12
CA ASN A 12 -10.56 8.65 3.23
C ASN A 12 -9.22 8.70 3.98
N ALA A 13 -9.13 9.46 5.08
CA ALA A 13 -7.92 9.50 5.90
C ALA A 13 -7.72 8.16 6.63
N ALA A 14 -8.78 7.58 7.18
CA ALA A 14 -8.73 6.25 7.80
C ALA A 14 -8.33 5.16 6.77
N ARG A 15 -8.90 5.22 5.56
CA ARG A 15 -8.55 4.30 4.46
C ARG A 15 -7.09 4.42 4.03
N ALA A 16 -6.60 5.64 3.86
CA ALA A 16 -5.20 5.89 3.54
C ALA A 16 -4.28 5.36 4.64
N ASN A 17 -4.60 5.63 5.91
CA ASN A 17 -3.85 5.12 7.06
C ASN A 17 -3.79 3.58 7.07
N GLY A 18 -4.92 2.92 6.84
CA GLY A 18 -5.00 1.46 6.72
C GLY A 18 -4.13 0.91 5.59
N ALA A 19 -4.14 1.54 4.42
CA ALA A 19 -3.27 1.16 3.30
C ALA A 19 -1.78 1.28 3.66
N GLY A 20 -1.38 2.39 4.29
CA GLY A 20 0.00 2.59 4.73
C GLY A 20 0.45 1.57 5.77
N LEU A 21 -0.42 1.23 6.74
CA LEU A 21 -0.13 0.21 7.76
C LEU A 21 0.04 -1.17 7.14
N ALA A 22 -0.85 -1.57 6.22
CA ALA A 22 -0.76 -2.85 5.53
C ALA A 22 0.57 -2.97 4.76
N VAL A 23 0.99 -1.92 4.04
CA VAL A 23 2.28 -1.86 3.35
C VAL A 23 3.43 -1.93 4.33
N ALA A 24 3.38 -1.20 5.45
CA ALA A 24 4.44 -1.22 6.45
C ALA A 24 4.65 -2.62 7.05
N ILE A 25 3.56 -3.33 7.36
CA ILE A 25 3.61 -4.71 7.86
C ILE A 25 4.20 -5.65 6.81
N ALA A 26 3.76 -5.53 5.56
CA ALA A 26 4.29 -6.34 4.47
C ALA A 26 5.79 -6.10 4.23
N ALA A 27 6.22 -4.84 4.18
CA ALA A 27 7.61 -4.45 4.01
C ALA A 27 8.49 -4.95 5.17
N LYS A 28 7.99 -4.85 6.42
CA LYS A 28 8.67 -5.39 7.60
C LYS A 28 8.86 -6.90 7.50
N ARG A 29 7.84 -7.64 7.07
CA ARG A 29 7.91 -9.11 6.86
C ARG A 29 8.90 -9.50 5.76
N MET A 30 9.15 -8.63 4.80
CA MET A 30 10.13 -8.82 3.73
C MET A 30 11.57 -8.43 4.14
N GLY A 31 11.79 -7.93 5.36
CA GLY A 31 13.13 -7.60 5.87
C GLY A 31 13.65 -6.20 5.47
N TYR A 32 12.78 -5.30 4.99
CA TYR A 32 13.20 -3.94 4.66
C TYR A 32 13.58 -3.11 5.89
N ALA A 33 14.53 -2.18 5.72
CA ALA A 33 14.91 -1.22 6.75
C ALA A 33 13.78 -0.21 7.04
N ALA A 34 13.72 0.29 8.28
CA ALA A 34 12.65 1.16 8.78
C ALA A 34 12.38 2.40 7.89
N HIS A 35 13.42 3.01 7.34
CA HIS A 35 13.28 4.18 6.46
C HIS A 35 12.63 3.84 5.12
N HIS A 36 12.90 2.67 4.55
CA HIS A 36 12.23 2.18 3.33
C HIS A 36 10.76 1.83 3.60
N ILE A 37 10.48 1.21 4.74
CA ILE A 37 9.12 0.90 5.19
C ILE A 37 8.29 2.20 5.30
N ALA A 38 8.82 3.20 6.01
CA ALA A 38 8.14 4.49 6.19
C ALA A 38 7.86 5.19 4.85
N ARG A 39 8.84 5.16 3.94
CA ARG A 39 8.68 5.73 2.59
C ARG A 39 7.61 5.01 1.78
N ALA A 40 7.63 3.68 1.75
CA ALA A 40 6.63 2.88 1.01
C ALA A 40 5.21 3.10 1.55
N ALA A 41 5.06 3.15 2.87
CA ALA A 41 3.78 3.43 3.52
C ALA A 41 3.26 4.85 3.19
N ALA A 42 4.15 5.86 3.17
CA ALA A 42 3.79 7.23 2.81
C ALA A 42 3.35 7.35 1.35
N LEU A 43 4.02 6.66 0.43
CA LEU A 43 3.65 6.63 -0.99
C LEU A 43 2.27 5.99 -1.19
N ALA A 44 2.01 4.84 -0.55
CA ALA A 44 0.70 4.18 -0.63
C ALA A 44 -0.42 5.04 -0.03
N ARG A 45 -0.18 5.72 1.11
CA ARG A 45 -1.11 6.69 1.71
C ARG A 45 -1.47 7.80 0.73
N ARG A 46 -0.46 8.39 0.10
CA ARG A 46 -0.63 9.50 -0.84
C ARG A 46 -1.47 9.09 -2.05
N GLU A 47 -1.27 7.89 -2.62
CA GLU A 47 -2.09 7.41 -3.74
C GLU A 47 -3.59 7.28 -3.40
N VAL A 48 -3.90 6.99 -2.14
CA VAL A 48 -5.29 6.91 -1.64
C VAL A 48 -5.86 8.30 -1.36
N LEU A 49 -5.08 9.18 -0.72
CA LEU A 49 -5.50 10.56 -0.42
C LEU A 49 -5.72 11.38 -1.70
N ASP A 50 -4.86 11.19 -2.70
CA ASP A 50 -4.99 11.82 -4.03
C ASP A 50 -6.19 11.25 -4.82
N GLY A 51 -6.89 10.24 -4.32
CA GLY A 51 -8.00 9.58 -5.01
C GLY A 51 -7.57 8.77 -6.25
N ARG A 52 -6.26 8.60 -6.48
CA ARG A 52 -5.71 7.88 -7.65
C ARG A 52 -5.96 6.38 -7.57
N LYS A 53 -6.01 5.82 -6.36
CA LYS A 53 -6.25 4.38 -6.13
C LYS A 53 -7.12 4.15 -4.91
N SER A 54 -7.86 3.03 -4.92
CA SER A 54 -8.49 2.53 -3.70
C SER A 54 -7.43 2.02 -2.71
N ALA A 55 -7.75 2.02 -1.41
CA ALA A 55 -6.83 1.58 -0.36
C ALA A 55 -6.28 0.17 -0.59
N GLY A 56 -7.15 -0.78 -0.95
CA GLY A 56 -6.74 -2.15 -1.25
C GLY A 56 -5.80 -2.23 -2.47
N ARG A 57 -6.08 -1.44 -3.52
CA ARG A 57 -5.23 -1.42 -4.73
C ARG A 57 -3.87 -0.80 -4.46
N ALA A 58 -3.82 0.35 -3.78
CA ALA A 58 -2.58 1.00 -3.39
C ALA A 58 -1.69 0.08 -2.53
N ALA A 59 -2.28 -0.60 -1.54
CA ALA A 59 -1.54 -1.55 -0.71
C ALA A 59 -1.02 -2.76 -1.49
N SER A 60 -1.84 -3.32 -2.39
CA SER A 60 -1.49 -4.50 -3.19
C SER A 60 -0.39 -4.19 -4.21
N ASP A 61 -0.50 -3.07 -4.93
CA ASP A 61 0.48 -2.63 -5.92
C ASP A 61 1.85 -2.36 -5.26
N MET A 62 1.84 -1.67 -4.12
CA MET A 62 3.07 -1.37 -3.39
C MET A 62 3.71 -2.64 -2.83
N THR A 63 2.92 -3.54 -2.25
CA THR A 63 3.41 -4.84 -1.75
C THR A 63 4.00 -5.68 -2.88
N ARG A 64 3.36 -5.72 -4.05
CA ARG A 64 3.90 -6.40 -5.24
C ARG A 64 5.22 -5.78 -5.70
N THR A 65 5.33 -4.45 -5.65
CA THR A 65 6.56 -3.73 -6.02
C THR A 65 7.70 -4.08 -5.05
N LEU A 66 7.44 -4.06 -3.75
CA LEU A 66 8.40 -4.47 -2.72
C LEU A 66 8.82 -5.95 -2.88
N ALA A 67 7.89 -6.84 -3.19
CA ALA A 67 8.21 -8.25 -3.42
C ALA A 67 9.11 -8.45 -4.66
N ARG A 68 8.89 -7.68 -5.73
CA ARG A 68 9.76 -7.71 -6.92
C ARG A 68 11.16 -7.19 -6.61
N ALA A 69 11.26 -6.06 -5.91
CA ALA A 69 12.54 -5.49 -5.50
C ALA A 69 13.33 -6.44 -4.58
N ALA A 70 12.66 -7.13 -3.66
CA ALA A 70 13.29 -8.10 -2.77
C ALA A 70 13.85 -9.32 -3.53
N ARG A 71 13.20 -9.73 -4.64
CA ARG A 71 13.70 -10.82 -5.50
C ARG A 71 14.87 -10.39 -6.38
N GLY A 72 14.85 -9.16 -6.90
CA GLY A 72 15.95 -8.62 -7.71
C GLY A 72 17.25 -8.49 -6.92
N ASN A 73 17.16 -8.14 -5.65
CA ASN A 73 18.32 -7.96 -4.76
C ASN A 73 19.04 -9.27 -4.37
N GLY A 74 18.54 -10.44 -4.79
CA GLY A 74 19.18 -11.74 -4.62
C GLY A 74 19.65 -12.38 -5.93
N GLY A 75 19.51 -11.68 -7.06
CA GLY A 75 19.80 -12.20 -8.41
C GLY A 75 21.04 -11.61 -9.10
N ASP A 76 21.65 -10.56 -8.56
CA ASP A 76 22.89 -9.97 -9.09
C ASP A 76 24.14 -10.57 -8.40
N ALA A 77 24.27 -11.88 -8.55
CA ALA A 77 25.52 -12.61 -8.36
C ALA A 77 25.67 -13.57 -9.55
N ALA A 78 25.96 -13.00 -10.72
CA ALA A 78 26.36 -13.70 -11.92
C ALA A 78 27.61 -13.03 -12.50
#